data_AF-A0AAV4JJK0-F1
#
_entry.id   AF-A0AAV4JJK0-F1
#
_cell.length_a   1.000
_cell.length_b   1.000
_cell.length_c   1.000
_cell.angle_alpha   90.00
_cell.angle_beta   90.00
_cell.angle_gamma   90.00
#
_symmetry.space_group_name_H-M   'P 1'
#
loop_
_entity.id
_entity.type
_entity.pdbx_description
1 polymer ?
#
loop_
_entity_poly.entity_id
_entity_poly.type
_entity_poly.pdbx_seq_one_letter_code
_entity_poly.pdbx_strand_id
1 'polypeptide(L)'
;MFFSAGNPPFSDSVSTNVAKIFLSMIGRYFPEANNLHKIFNRNTIKVSYSCMPNFSQTTWSHNKKSLQQHHNKKTPTETTFNLGQKENCPLKWHCLAKRIVYEAIVTETKTNKQKTL
;
A
#
# COMPACT_ATOMS: atom_id res chain seq x y z
N MET A 1 14.88 -6.94 24.07
CA MET A 1 14.11 -6.28 22.98
C MET A 1 15.04 -5.33 22.25
N PHE A 2 15.58 -5.74 21.12
CA PHE A 2 16.33 -4.86 20.24
C PHE A 2 15.32 -4.10 19.39
N PHE A 3 15.16 -2.81 19.63
CA PHE A 3 14.46 -1.94 18.68
C PHE A 3 15.35 -1.87 17.44
N SER A 4 15.05 -2.69 16.44
CA SER A 4 15.62 -2.53 15.11
C SER A 4 15.18 -1.16 14.59
N ALA A 5 16.04 -0.16 14.78
CA ALA A 5 15.87 1.18 14.28
C ALA A 5 15.96 1.13 12.75
N GLY A 6 14.82 0.92 12.10
CA GLY A 6 14.69 1.07 10.66
C GLY A 6 14.94 2.54 10.33
N ASN A 7 16.02 2.82 9.60
CA ASN A 7 16.29 4.15 9.11
C ASN A 7 15.11 4.56 8.21
N PRO A 8 14.53 5.75 8.41
CA PRO A 8 13.40 6.19 7.63
C PRO A 8 13.70 6.29 6.13
N PRO A 9 12.69 6.15 5.26
CA PRO A 9 12.85 6.50 3.85
C PRO A 9 13.27 7.97 3.77
N PHE A 10 14.38 8.20 3.09
CA PHE A 10 14.88 9.54 2.81
C PHE A 10 13.82 10.34 2.04
N SER A 11 13.45 11.52 2.54
CA SER A 11 12.49 12.43 1.90
C SER A 11 13.23 13.65 1.38
N ASP A 12 13.33 13.76 0.05
CA ASP A 12 14.00 14.86 -0.64
C ASP A 12 13.24 16.19 -0.50
N SER A 13 11.95 16.12 -0.13
CA SER A 13 11.11 17.29 0.10
C SER A 13 11.46 18.04 1.39
N VAL A 14 12.20 17.41 2.31
CA VAL A 14 12.60 18.02 3.59
C VAL A 14 14.07 18.44 3.49
N SER A 15 14.31 19.66 3.00
CA SER A 15 15.65 20.23 2.90
C SER A 15 16.21 20.68 4.26
N THR A 16 15.34 20.89 5.25
CA THR A 16 15.71 21.41 6.57
C THR A 16 16.36 20.33 7.42
N ASN A 17 17.65 20.50 7.74
CA ASN A 17 18.35 19.64 8.68
C ASN A 17 17.96 19.97 10.13
N VAL A 18 16.79 19.48 10.55
CA VAL A 18 16.21 19.72 11.89
C VAL A 18 17.15 19.26 13.00
N ALA A 19 17.84 18.14 12.83
CA ALA A 19 18.79 17.60 13.82
C ALA A 19 19.96 18.57 14.05
N LYS A 20 20.52 19.14 12.97
CA LYS A 20 21.59 20.14 13.05
C LYS A 20 21.14 21.39 13.78
N ILE A 21 19.94 21.89 13.48
CA ILE A 21 19.36 23.07 14.14
C ILE A 21 19.17 22.80 15.64
N PHE A 22 18.56 21.67 15.99
CA PHE A 22 18.34 21.28 17.38
C PHE A 22 19.65 21.15 18.18
N LEU A 23 20.65 20.42 17.64
CA LEU A 23 21.96 20.28 18.29
C LEU A 23 22.72 21.62 18.40
N SER A 24 22.46 22.57 17.51
CA SER A 24 22.98 23.94 17.61
C SER A 24 22.39 24.69 18.80
N MET A 25 21.07 24.55 19.02
CA MET A 25 20.39 25.16 20.17
C MET A 25 20.90 24.56 21.49
N ILE A 26 21.08 23.24 21.57
CA ILE A 26 21.62 22.60 22.78
C ILE A 26 22.96 23.21 23.18
N GLY A 27 23.90 23.36 22.22
CA GLY A 27 25.21 23.96 22.51
C GLY A 27 25.13 25.43 22.95
N ARG A 28 24.10 26.16 22.51
CA ARG A 28 23.91 27.58 22.86
C ARG A 28 23.27 27.77 24.23
N TYR A 29 22.28 26.94 24.59
CA TYR A 29 21.52 27.10 25.84
C TYR A 29 22.08 26.27 27.01
N PHE A 30 22.87 25.25 26.72
CA PHE A 30 23.56 24.44 27.73
C PHE A 30 25.08 24.54 27.53
N PRO A 31 25.71 25.70 27.80
CA PRO A 31 27.17 25.84 27.82
C PRO A 31 27.77 25.09 29.02
N GLU A 32 29.10 24.87 29.05
CA GLU A 32 29.78 24.11 30.11
C GLU A 32 29.53 24.63 31.53
N ALA A 33 29.29 25.94 31.67
CA ALA A 33 28.95 26.58 32.94
C ALA A 33 27.54 26.24 33.45
N ASN A 34 26.67 25.65 32.62
CA ASN A 34 25.32 25.27 33.01
C ASN A 34 25.36 23.93 33.79
N ASN A 35 24.69 23.89 34.94
CA ASN A 35 24.56 22.69 35.78
C ASN A 35 24.06 21.46 35.02
N LEU A 36 23.24 21.66 33.98
CA LEU A 36 22.67 20.58 33.18
C LEU A 36 23.52 20.17 31.98
N HIS A 37 24.66 20.84 31.73
CA HIS A 37 25.52 20.56 30.59
C HIS A 37 26.00 19.09 30.55
N LYS A 38 26.26 18.49 31.72
CA LYS A 38 26.66 17.09 31.83
C LYS A 38 25.63 16.13 31.22
N ILE A 39 24.35 16.49 31.26
CA ILE A 39 23.22 15.70 30.76
C ILE A 39 22.88 16.14 29.32
N PHE A 40 22.75 17.44 29.09
CA PHE A 40 22.36 18.02 27.81
C PHE A 40 23.57 18.62 27.09
N ASN A 41 24.32 17.78 26.39
CA ASN A 41 25.40 18.20 25.50
C ASN A 41 25.36 17.38 24.20
N ARG A 42 26.18 17.76 23.22
CA ARG A 42 26.22 17.10 21.91
C ARG A 42 26.78 15.67 21.95
N ASN A 43 27.49 15.29 23.01
CA ASN A 43 28.07 13.96 23.15
C ASN A 43 27.05 12.98 23.76
N THR A 44 26.14 13.48 24.60
CA THR A 44 25.12 12.67 25.29
C THR A 44 23.80 12.58 24.52
N ILE A 45 23.37 13.67 23.87
CA ILE A 45 22.10 13.70 23.15
C ILE A 45 22.25 13.10 21.76
N LYS A 46 21.47 12.04 21.49
CA LYS A 46 21.32 11.45 20.16
C LYS A 46 19.98 11.88 19.57
N VAL A 47 20.01 12.42 18.36
CA VAL A 47 18.80 12.79 17.62
C VAL A 47 18.51 11.70 16.61
N SER A 48 17.36 11.04 16.75
CA SER A 48 16.81 10.13 15.76
C SER A 48 15.48 10.66 15.27
N TYR A 49 15.22 10.50 13.97
CA TYR A 49 13.90 10.77 13.44
C TYR A 49 12.96 9.65 13.91
N SER A 50 11.91 10.00 14.67
CA SER A 50 10.82 9.07 14.93
C SER A 50 10.02 8.95 13.64
N CYS A 51 10.33 7.94 12.83
CA CYS A 51 9.55 7.66 11.65
C CYS A 51 8.43 6.71 11.97
N MET A 52 7.37 6.83 11.18
CA MET A 52 6.27 5.88 11.03
C MET A 52 6.68 4.43 11.38
N PRO A 53 5.84 3.66 12.10
CA PRO A 53 6.15 2.27 12.44
C PRO A 53 6.63 1.51 11.22
N ASN A 54 7.60 0.61 11.43
CA ASN A 54 8.32 -0.13 10.40
C ASN A 54 7.44 -0.38 9.15
N PHE A 55 7.83 0.23 8.03
CA PHE A 55 7.05 0.20 6.80
C PHE A 55 6.74 -1.24 6.36
N SER A 56 7.72 -2.16 6.45
CA SER A 56 7.50 -3.56 6.08
C SER A 56 6.48 -4.24 7.00
N GLN A 57 6.51 -3.91 8.29
CA GLN A 57 5.55 -4.42 9.27
C GLN A 57 4.14 -3.86 9.05
N THR A 58 4.05 -2.60 8.63
CA THR A 58 2.78 -1.95 8.27
C THR A 58 2.19 -2.58 7.00
N THR A 59 2.98 -2.77 5.94
CA THR A 59 2.56 -3.46 4.70
C THR A 59 2.15 -4.90 4.97
N TRP A 60 2.95 -5.63 5.76
CA TRP A 60 2.64 -7.01 6.14
C TRP A 60 1.31 -7.12 6.88
N SER A 61 1.10 -6.26 7.88
CA SER A 61 -0.13 -6.24 8.68
C SER A 61 -1.36 -5.92 7.83
N HIS A 62 -1.23 -4.97 6.91
CA HIS A 62 -2.28 -4.64 5.95
C HIS A 62 -2.61 -5.81 5.03
N ASN A 63 -1.60 -6.42 4.40
CA ASN A 63 -1.79 -7.55 3.48
C ASN A 63 -2.41 -8.76 4.19
N LYS A 64 -1.94 -9.05 5.41
CA LYS A 64 -2.52 -10.11 6.25
C LYS A 64 -4.00 -9.85 6.51
N LYS A 65 -4.38 -8.61 6.85
CA LYS A 65 -5.78 -8.22 7.07
C LYS A 65 -6.61 -8.34 5.80
N SER A 66 -6.10 -7.89 4.66
CA SER A 66 -6.78 -7.99 3.36
C SER A 66 -7.01 -9.45 2.94
N LEU A 67 -6.00 -10.31 3.08
CA LEU A 67 -6.12 -11.75 2.79
C LEU A 67 -7.13 -12.43 3.73
N GLN A 68 -7.11 -12.09 5.02
CA GLN A 68 -8.10 -12.59 5.97
C GLN A 68 -9.52 -12.11 5.64
N GLN A 69 -9.70 -10.86 5.21
CA GLN A 69 -11.01 -10.36 4.79
C GLN A 69 -11.52 -11.05 3.52
N HIS A 70 -10.63 -11.36 2.57
CA HIS A 70 -10.97 -12.16 1.39
C HIS A 70 -11.37 -13.60 1.75
N HIS A 71 -10.70 -14.21 2.73
CA HIS A 71 -11.02 -15.55 3.20
C HIS A 71 -12.31 -15.61 4.05
N ASN A 72 -12.55 -14.56 4.85
CA ASN A 72 -13.73 -14.47 5.72
C ASN A 72 -14.98 -13.90 5.02
N LYS A 73 -14.84 -13.29 3.84
CA LYS A 73 -15.93 -13.20 2.89
C LYS A 73 -16.21 -14.61 2.38
N LYS A 74 -16.98 -15.37 3.17
CA LYS A 74 -17.77 -16.49 2.66
C LYS A 74 -18.35 -15.98 1.34
N THR A 75 -18.00 -16.65 0.24
CA THR A 75 -18.82 -16.61 -0.97
C THR A 75 -20.25 -16.66 -0.46
N PRO A 76 -21.12 -15.68 -0.78
CA PRO A 76 -22.54 -15.82 -0.51
C PRO A 76 -22.87 -17.21 -1.01
N THR A 77 -23.30 -18.09 -0.09
CA THR A 77 -23.84 -19.40 -0.40
C THR A 77 -24.67 -19.20 -1.65
N GLU A 78 -24.31 -19.93 -2.69
CA GLU A 78 -24.82 -19.78 -4.04
C GLU A 78 -26.34 -19.97 -4.02
N THR A 79 -27.07 -18.90 -3.71
CA THR A 79 -28.51 -18.87 -3.93
C THR A 79 -28.66 -18.68 -5.42
N THR A 80 -28.69 -19.81 -6.10
CA THR A 80 -29.11 -19.92 -7.48
C THR A 80 -30.44 -19.17 -7.66
N PHE A 81 -30.45 -18.27 -8.64
CA PHE A 81 -31.61 -17.67 -9.32
C PHE A 81 -32.20 -16.32 -8.86
N ASN A 82 -32.24 -15.40 -9.83
CA ASN A 82 -33.49 -14.77 -10.26
C ASN A 82 -33.61 -14.88 -11.79
N LEU A 83 -34.81 -15.20 -12.24
CA LEU A 83 -35.09 -16.11 -13.35
C LEU A 83 -36.05 -15.42 -14.33
N GLY A 84 -35.52 -14.52 -15.17
CA GLY A 84 -36.33 -13.82 -16.19
C GLY A 84 -36.05 -14.29 -17.62
N GLN A 85 -34.84 -14.76 -17.91
CA GLN A 85 -34.38 -15.06 -19.27
C GLN A 85 -33.52 -16.32 -19.29
N LYS A 86 -34.13 -17.34 -18.71
CA LYS A 86 -33.54 -18.65 -18.48
C LYS A 86 -33.07 -19.29 -19.80
N GLU A 87 -33.85 -19.09 -20.86
CA GLU A 87 -33.57 -19.64 -22.20
C GLU A 87 -32.54 -18.85 -23.02
N ASN A 88 -32.36 -17.55 -22.73
CA ASN A 88 -31.37 -16.71 -23.43
C ASN A 88 -29.99 -16.72 -22.76
N CYS A 89 -29.75 -17.60 -21.78
CA CYS A 89 -28.47 -17.67 -21.11
C CYS A 89 -27.44 -18.39 -21.99
N PRO A 90 -26.41 -17.70 -22.54
CA PRO A 90 -25.38 -18.35 -23.36
C PRO A 90 -24.56 -19.38 -22.58
N LEU A 91 -24.57 -19.28 -21.24
CA LEU A 91 -23.88 -20.18 -20.31
C LEU A 91 -24.75 -21.33 -19.79
N LYS A 92 -25.72 -21.84 -20.57
CA LYS A 92 -26.58 -23.00 -20.19
C LYS A 92 -26.99 -22.96 -18.71
N TRP A 93 -27.78 -21.96 -18.32
CA TRP A 93 -28.29 -21.78 -16.95
C TRP A 93 -27.28 -21.29 -15.89
N HIS A 94 -26.01 -21.04 -16.24
CA HIS A 94 -24.95 -20.60 -15.31
C HIS A 94 -24.62 -19.10 -15.44
N CYS A 95 -25.62 -18.27 -15.69
CA CYS A 95 -25.42 -16.84 -15.97
C CYS A 95 -24.87 -15.99 -14.79
N LEU A 96 -24.84 -16.53 -13.57
CA LEU A 96 -24.28 -15.86 -12.38
C LEU A 96 -22.86 -16.34 -12.04
N ALA A 97 -22.23 -17.09 -12.95
CA ALA A 97 -20.84 -17.53 -12.79
C ALA A 97 -19.90 -16.32 -12.66
N LYS A 98 -19.06 -16.31 -11.62
CA LYS A 98 -18.04 -15.30 -11.40
C LYS A 98 -16.69 -15.82 -11.90
N ARG A 99 -15.82 -14.91 -12.37
CA ARG A 99 -14.44 -15.21 -12.81
C ARG A 99 -14.37 -16.11 -14.05
N ILE A 100 -15.24 -15.86 -15.02
CA ILE A 100 -15.22 -16.50 -16.33
C ILE A 100 -14.27 -15.77 -17.27
N VAL A 101 -13.50 -16.53 -18.04
CA VAL A 101 -12.63 -16.02 -19.10
C VAL A 101 -13.29 -16.36 -20.43
N TYR A 102 -13.48 -15.35 -21.27
CA TYR A 102 -14.05 -15.53 -22.60
C TYR A 102 -12.93 -15.52 -23.65
N GLU A 103 -12.97 -16.49 -24.54
CA GLU A 103 -12.14 -16.54 -25.73
C GLU A 103 -13.05 -16.30 -26.96
N ALA A 104 -12.61 -15.44 -27.87
CA ALA A 104 -13.32 -15.18 -29.11
C ALA A 104 -12.33 -15.23 -30.29
N ILE A 105 -12.71 -15.95 -31.34
CA ILE A 105 -11.97 -16.03 -32.59
C ILE A 105 -12.71 -15.18 -33.61
N VAL A 106 -12.07 -14.13 -34.13
CA VAL A 106 -12.64 -13.25 -35.16
C VAL A 106 -12.17 -13.71 -36.53
N THR A 107 -13.11 -14.07 -37.40
CA THR A 107 -12.84 -14.38 -38.80
C THR A 107 -13.48 -13.33 -39.71
N GLU A 108 -12.69 -12.65 -40.52
CA GLU A 108 -13.21 -11.76 -41.57
C GLU A 108 -13.56 -12.55 -42.83
N THR A 109 -14.82 -12.50 -43.24
CA THR A 109 -15.23 -12.91 -44.59
C THR A 109 -14.88 -11.80 -45.56
N LYS A 110 -13.87 -12.01 -46.41
CA LYS A 110 -13.56 -11.13 -47.55
C LYS A 110 -14.76 -11.15 -48.52
N THR A 111 -15.74 -10.29 -48.28
CA THR A 111 -16.76 -10.00 -49.28
C THR A 111 -16.09 -9.04 -50.26
N ASN A 112 -15.85 -9.51 -51.47
CA ASN A 112 -15.26 -8.74 -52.57
C ASN A 112 -16.26 -7.64 -52.98
N LYS A 113 -16.38 -6.58 -52.19
CA LYS A 113 -17.02 -5.34 -52.60
C LYS A 113 -15.92 -4.49 -53.23
N GLN A 114 -15.91 -4.48 -54.56
CA GLN A 114 -15.17 -3.49 -55.33
C GLN A 114 -15.51 -2.11 -54.76
N LYS A 115 -14.49 -1.44 -54.24
CA LYS A 115 -14.56 -0.04 -53.84
C LYS A 115 -14.42 0.77 -55.13
N THR A 116 -15.55 1.08 -55.76
CA THR A 116 -15.60 2.13 -56.80
C THR A 116 -15.49 3.48 -56.08
N LEU A 117 -14.66 4.34 -56.67
CA LEU A 117 -14.29 5.69 -56.22
C LEU A 117 -15.47 6.55 -55.76
#